data_AF-A0A1Q3UM65-F1
#
_entry.id   AF-A0A1Q3UM65-F1
#
_cell.length_a   1.000
_cell.length_b   1.000
_cell.length_c   1.000
_cell.angle_alpha   90.00
_cell.angle_beta   90.00
_cell.angle_gamma   90.00
#
_symmetry.space_group_name_H-M   'P 1'
#
loop_
_entity.id
_entity.type
_entity.pdbx_description
1 polymer ?
#
loop_
_entity_poly.entity_id
_entity_poly.type
_entity_poly.pdbx_seq_one_letter_code
_entity_poly.pdbx_strand_id
1 'polypeptide(L)'
;MDFADNSADYGHLEELSESDFEIVDSQPNVMGWDVLDTHQNKVGEVYDLLFNADTRKVRYIILDMENNNAGLDDGRVVIPIDIAVFDLEKDVVKLPGISTTTLEYLPIYERGREINKDTDNTIRRALDIPERDAPIPPGSLHVAQTKFYAKKD
;
A
#
# COMPACT_ATOMS: atom_id res chain seq x y z
N MET A 1 12.95 5.78 16.47
CA MET A 1 11.68 5.21 16.94
C MET A 1 11.87 3.71 16.94
N ASP A 2 11.88 3.07 18.11
CA ASP A 2 12.03 1.61 18.22
C ASP A 2 10.76 0.95 17.72
N PHE A 3 10.75 0.51 16.46
CA PHE A 3 9.74 -0.44 15.98
C PHE A 3 10.00 -1.75 16.72
N ALA A 4 9.24 -1.97 17.80
CA ALA A 4 9.33 -3.17 18.62
C ALA A 4 9.35 -4.43 17.74
N ASP A 5 10.22 -5.38 18.11
CA ASP A 5 10.42 -6.65 17.41
C ASP A 5 9.11 -7.45 17.33
N ASN A 6 8.33 -7.24 16.27
CA ASN A 6 7.02 -7.85 16.03
C ASN A 6 7.14 -9.23 15.39
N SER A 7 8.20 -9.97 15.69
CA SER A 7 8.47 -11.29 15.09
C SER A 7 7.32 -12.29 15.25
N ALA A 8 6.52 -12.17 16.31
CA ALA A 8 5.33 -12.99 16.55
C ALA A 8 4.11 -12.64 15.68
N ASP A 9 4.03 -11.44 15.12
CA ASP A 9 2.88 -11.01 14.30
C ASP A 9 2.95 -11.50 12.84
N TYR A 10 4.15 -11.89 12.36
CA TYR A 10 4.36 -12.37 10.99
C TYR A 10 4.16 -13.88 10.82
N GLY A 11 4.06 -14.64 11.93
CA GLY A 11 3.72 -16.06 11.86
C GLY A 11 2.25 -16.24 11.51
N HIS A 12 1.94 -16.99 10.46
CA HIS A 12 0.57 -17.36 10.07
C HIS A 12 -0.32 -16.19 9.61
N LEU A 13 0.17 -15.40 8.64
CA LEU A 13 -0.67 -14.44 7.93
C LEU A 13 -1.46 -15.14 6.83
N GLU A 14 -2.78 -14.93 6.82
CA GLU A 14 -3.71 -15.50 5.84
C GLU A 14 -4.54 -14.39 5.17
N GLU A 15 -4.85 -14.59 3.89
CA GLU A 15 -5.84 -13.82 3.13
C GLU A 15 -7.23 -14.12 3.70
N LEU A 16 -7.98 -13.10 4.10
CA LEU A 16 -9.29 -13.30 4.71
C LEU A 16 -10.23 -14.03 3.75
N SER A 17 -10.21 -13.70 2.45
CA SER A 17 -11.12 -14.32 1.47
C SER A 17 -10.85 -15.81 1.22
N GLU A 18 -9.65 -16.29 1.52
CA GLU A 18 -9.24 -17.70 1.33
C GLU A 18 -9.26 -18.50 2.65
N SER A 19 -9.65 -17.86 3.75
CA SER A 19 -9.64 -18.47 5.07
C SER A 19 -11.04 -18.95 5.49
N ASP A 20 -11.10 -19.77 6.55
CA ASP A 20 -12.37 -20.15 7.18
C ASP A 20 -12.93 -19.05 8.12
N PHE A 21 -12.40 -17.83 8.06
CA PHE A 21 -12.79 -16.71 8.91
C PHE A 21 -13.65 -15.68 8.17
N GLU A 22 -14.53 -15.02 8.91
CA GLU A 22 -15.39 -13.95 8.38
C GLU A 22 -15.40 -12.74 9.32
N ILE A 23 -15.66 -11.55 8.75
CA ILE A 23 -15.89 -10.34 9.55
C ILE A 23 -17.24 -10.48 10.23
N VAL A 24 -17.27 -10.37 11.56
CA VAL A 24 -18.51 -10.40 12.32
C VAL A 24 -19.41 -9.22 11.94
N ASP A 25 -20.73 -9.43 11.88
CA ASP A 25 -21.72 -8.44 11.40
C ASP A 25 -21.63 -7.05 12.04
N SER A 26 -21.11 -6.96 13.27
CA SER A 26 -20.95 -5.70 14.00
C SER A 26 -19.76 -4.85 13.55
N GLN A 27 -18.88 -5.37 12.68
CA GLN A 27 -17.69 -4.69 12.18
C GLN A 27 -17.84 -4.34 10.70
N PRO A 28 -17.29 -3.20 10.26
CA PRO A 28 -17.38 -2.79 8.87
C PRO A 28 -16.63 -3.77 7.96
N ASN A 29 -17.28 -4.20 6.88
CA ASN A 29 -16.62 -4.88 5.79
C ASN A 29 -16.00 -3.83 4.86
N VAL A 30 -14.67 -3.78 4.83
CA VAL A 30 -13.90 -2.77 4.09
C VAL A 30 -13.52 -3.23 2.67
N MET A 31 -13.92 -4.43 2.24
CA MET A 31 -13.64 -4.91 0.89
C MET A 31 -14.29 -4.01 -0.17
N GLY A 32 -13.53 -3.67 -1.20
CA GLY A 32 -13.95 -2.78 -2.28
C GLY A 32 -13.96 -1.30 -1.94
N TRP A 33 -13.50 -0.90 -0.75
CA TRP A 33 -13.42 0.51 -0.39
C TRP A 33 -12.37 1.24 -1.20
N ASP A 34 -12.67 2.48 -1.60
CA ASP A 34 -11.73 3.33 -2.31
C ASP A 34 -10.54 3.67 -1.40
N VAL A 35 -9.32 3.56 -1.94
CA VAL A 35 -8.11 3.94 -1.22
C VAL A 35 -7.58 5.26 -1.78
N LEU A 36 -7.37 6.23 -0.91
CA LEU A 36 -6.90 7.58 -1.26
C LEU A 36 -5.49 7.85 -0.71
N ASP A 37 -4.65 8.46 -1.54
CA ASP A 37 -3.33 8.95 -1.12
C ASP A 37 -3.42 10.25 -0.30
N THR A 38 -2.26 10.78 0.10
CA THR A 38 -2.16 12.04 0.85
C THR A 38 -2.69 13.27 0.09
N HIS A 39 -2.85 13.18 -1.23
CA HIS A 39 -3.37 14.23 -2.10
C HIS A 39 -4.84 14.01 -2.49
N GLN A 40 -5.50 12.99 -1.93
CA GLN A 40 -6.88 12.57 -2.24
C GLN A 40 -7.07 11.99 -3.65
N ASN A 41 -6.00 11.52 -4.30
CA ASN A 41 -6.11 10.73 -5.52
C ASN A 41 -6.56 9.31 -5.16
N LYS A 42 -7.43 8.71 -5.98
CA LYS A 42 -7.80 7.29 -5.85
C LYS A 42 -6.66 6.45 -6.39
N VAL A 43 -6.00 5.71 -5.50
CA VAL A 43 -4.86 4.83 -5.83
C VAL A 43 -5.27 3.39 -6.06
N GLY A 44 -6.54 3.06 -5.82
CA GLY A 44 -7.09 1.73 -6.02
C GLY A 44 -8.22 1.43 -5.05
N GLU A 45 -8.44 0.14 -4.78
CA GLU A 45 -9.48 -0.37 -3.89
C GLU A 45 -8.92 -1.44 -2.94
N VAL A 46 -9.56 -1.60 -1.78
CA VAL A 46 -9.26 -2.71 -0.87
C VAL A 46 -9.67 -4.02 -1.53
N TYR A 47 -8.70 -4.87 -1.85
CA TYR A 47 -8.94 -6.19 -2.44
C TYR A 47 -9.21 -7.24 -1.37
N ASP A 48 -8.35 -7.30 -0.37
CA ASP A 48 -8.44 -8.26 0.72
C ASP A 48 -7.68 -7.74 1.97
N LEU A 49 -7.77 -8.48 3.07
CA LEU A 49 -7.06 -8.23 4.32
C LEU A 49 -6.14 -9.40 4.63
N LEU A 50 -4.92 -9.11 5.06
CA LEU A 50 -4.05 -10.10 5.66
C LEU A 50 -4.16 -10.00 7.17
N PHE A 51 -4.48 -11.12 7.81
CA PHE A 51 -4.62 -11.21 9.26
C PHE A 51 -3.81 -12.38 9.81
N ASN A 52 -3.41 -12.27 11.07
CA ASN A 52 -2.71 -13.34 11.76
C ASN A 52 -3.76 -14.35 12.30
N ALA A 53 -3.72 -15.59 11.81
CA ALA A 53 -4.74 -16.61 12.12
C ALA A 53 -4.78 -17.00 13.61
N ASP A 54 -3.61 -17.01 14.27
CA ASP A 54 -3.50 -17.36 15.69
C ASP A 54 -4.14 -16.30 16.59
N THR A 55 -3.90 -15.01 16.29
CA THR A 55 -4.36 -13.88 17.11
C THR A 55 -5.65 -13.25 16.61
N ARG A 56 -6.08 -13.57 15.38
CA ARG A 56 -7.24 -13.03 14.67
C ARG A 56 -7.19 -11.51 14.51
N LYS A 57 -5.99 -10.96 14.33
CA LYS A 57 -5.76 -9.53 14.14
C LYS A 57 -5.39 -9.24 12.69
N VAL A 58 -6.12 -8.33 12.07
CA VAL A 58 -5.74 -7.77 10.76
C VAL A 58 -4.44 -6.99 10.89
N ARG A 59 -3.52 -7.20 9.94
CA ARG A 59 -2.19 -6.60 9.92
C ARG A 59 -1.94 -5.78 8.68
N TYR A 60 -2.46 -6.21 7.53
CA TYR A 60 -2.27 -5.51 6.27
C TYR A 60 -3.57 -5.45 5.47
N ILE A 61 -3.62 -4.46 4.59
CA ILE A 61 -4.58 -4.32 3.50
C ILE A 61 -3.87 -4.74 2.22
N ILE A 62 -4.49 -5.60 1.42
CA ILE A 62 -4.09 -5.83 0.03
C ILE A 62 -4.81 -4.77 -0.79
N LEU A 63 -4.06 -3.81 -1.32
CA LEU A 63 -4.55 -2.76 -2.22
C LEU A 63 -4.42 -3.26 -3.65
N ASP A 64 -5.52 -3.26 -4.42
CA ASP A 64 -5.50 -3.46 -5.86
C ASP A 64 -5.54 -2.12 -6.59
N MET A 65 -4.50 -1.85 -7.37
CA MET A 65 -4.26 -0.58 -8.04
C MET A 65 -4.88 -0.52 -9.44
N GLU A 66 -5.56 -1.56 -9.94
CA GLU A 66 -6.13 -1.58 -11.30
C GLU A 66 -7.13 -0.43 -11.55
N ASN A 67 -7.99 -0.10 -10.57
CA ASN A 67 -8.99 0.97 -10.70
C ASN A 67 -8.52 2.32 -10.14
N ASN A 68 -7.28 2.72 -10.42
CA ASN A 68 -6.72 3.99 -9.95
C ASN A 68 -6.98 5.17 -10.92
N ASN A 69 -7.03 6.39 -10.39
CA ASN A 69 -7.07 7.63 -11.17
C ASN A 69 -5.76 8.44 -11.08
N ALA A 70 -4.71 7.79 -10.58
CA ALA A 70 -3.47 8.40 -10.16
C ALA A 70 -2.30 8.11 -11.13
N GLY A 71 -2.54 7.32 -12.17
CA GLY A 71 -1.56 6.93 -13.17
C GLY A 71 -0.56 5.88 -12.68
N LEU A 72 -0.93 5.11 -11.66
CA LEU A 72 -0.15 3.98 -11.17
C LEU A 72 -0.29 2.80 -12.14
N ASP A 73 0.78 2.01 -12.26
CA ASP A 73 0.73 0.71 -12.94
C ASP A 73 -0.20 -0.26 -12.19
N ASP A 74 -0.84 -1.15 -12.95
CA ASP A 74 -1.71 -2.18 -12.39
C ASP A 74 -0.91 -3.16 -11.52
N GLY A 75 -1.57 -3.67 -10.49
CA GLY A 75 -1.01 -4.67 -9.59
C GLY A 75 -1.53 -4.53 -8.18
N ARG A 76 -1.06 -5.42 -7.31
CA ARG A 76 -1.42 -5.39 -5.89
C ARG A 76 -0.23 -5.03 -5.04
N VAL A 77 -0.47 -4.32 -3.96
CA VAL A 77 0.54 -4.02 -2.94
C VAL A 77 -0.04 -4.26 -1.56
N VAL A 78 0.81 -4.49 -0.57
CA VAL A 78 0.39 -4.67 0.82
C VAL A 78 0.72 -3.42 1.63
N ILE A 79 -0.29 -2.93 2.35
CA ILE A 79 -0.19 -1.72 3.17
C ILE A 79 -0.40 -2.10 4.64
N PRO A 80 0.52 -1.76 5.55
CA PRO A 80 0.31 -1.98 6.98
C PRO A 80 -0.95 -1.25 7.47
N ILE A 81 -1.81 -1.94 8.21
CA ILE A 81 -3.08 -1.35 8.66
C ILE A 81 -2.86 -0.19 9.66
N ASP A 82 -1.70 -0.15 10.33
CA ASP A 82 -1.36 0.88 11.33
C ASP A 82 -1.19 2.28 10.73
N ILE A 83 -0.99 2.40 9.42
CA ILE A 83 -0.89 3.69 8.73
C ILE A 83 -2.17 4.08 7.99
N ALA A 84 -3.16 3.19 7.95
CA ALA A 84 -4.43 3.42 7.26
C ALA A 84 -5.44 4.11 8.17
N VAL A 85 -6.15 5.11 7.63
CA VAL A 85 -7.24 5.81 8.33
C VAL A 85 -8.55 5.50 7.62
N PHE A 86 -9.48 4.88 8.34
CA PHE A 86 -10.77 4.44 7.80
C PHE A 86 -11.84 5.53 7.99
N ASP A 87 -12.52 5.88 6.90
CA ASP A 87 -13.66 6.80 6.87
C ASP A 87 -14.94 5.98 6.62
N LEU A 88 -15.55 5.52 7.71
CA LEU A 88 -16.69 4.58 7.68
C LEU A 88 -17.97 5.18 7.09
N GLU A 89 -18.09 6.51 7.03
CA GLU A 89 -19.26 7.16 6.46
C GLU A 89 -19.20 7.22 4.93
N LYS A 90 -18.00 7.12 4.37
CA LYS A 90 -17.73 7.26 2.93
C LYS A 90 -17.25 5.98 2.28
N ASP A 91 -17.05 4.92 3.06
CA ASP A 91 -16.46 3.67 2.59
C ASP A 91 -15.09 3.90 1.92
N VAL A 92 -14.23 4.68 2.59
CA VAL A 92 -12.92 5.11 2.07
C VAL A 92 -11.80 4.81 3.07
N VAL A 93 -10.67 4.34 2.56
CA VAL A 93 -9.40 4.24 3.30
C VAL A 93 -8.46 5.37 2.86
N LYS A 94 -7.88 6.10 3.81
CA LYS A 94 -6.92 7.18 3.55
C LYS A 94 -5.52 6.75 3.99
N LEU A 95 -4.52 7.04 3.16
CA LEU A 95 -3.11 6.79 3.44
C LEU A 95 -2.36 8.12 3.68
N PRO A 96 -2.47 8.71 4.89
CA PRO A 96 -1.83 9.99 5.19
C PRO A 96 -0.30 9.89 5.06
N GLY A 97 0.30 10.87 4.39
CA GLY A 97 1.76 10.92 4.18
C GLY A 97 2.29 9.96 3.11
N ILE A 98 1.43 9.16 2.47
CA ILE A 98 1.79 8.29 1.35
C ILE A 98 1.35 8.96 0.05
N SER A 99 2.28 9.15 -0.88
CA SER A 99 2.00 9.62 -2.24
C SER A 99 1.97 8.46 -3.23
N THR A 100 1.48 8.71 -4.44
CA THR A 100 1.53 7.76 -5.55
C THR A 100 2.93 7.26 -5.84
N THR A 101 3.92 8.16 -5.86
CA THR A 101 5.33 7.81 -6.06
C THR A 101 5.83 6.82 -5.02
N THR A 102 5.42 6.95 -3.75
CA THR A 102 5.78 5.97 -2.71
C THR A 102 5.19 4.59 -3.02
N LEU A 103 3.96 4.53 -3.52
CA LEU A 103 3.29 3.27 -3.87
C LEU A 103 3.97 2.54 -5.04
N GLU A 104 4.53 3.26 -6.02
CA GLU A 104 5.29 2.68 -7.14
C GLU A 104 6.55 1.91 -6.70
N TYR A 105 7.08 2.22 -5.51
CA TYR A 105 8.26 1.54 -4.95
C TYR A 105 7.92 0.35 -4.06
N LEU A 106 6.64 0.10 -3.80
CA LEU A 106 6.23 -1.06 -3.03
C LEU A 106 6.43 -2.34 -3.84
N PRO A 107 6.89 -3.43 -3.20
CA PRO A 107 6.94 -4.72 -3.87
C PRO A 107 5.52 -5.16 -4.25
N ILE A 108 5.34 -5.53 -5.52
CA ILE A 108 4.09 -6.13 -5.98
C ILE A 108 3.79 -7.39 -5.17
N TYR A 109 2.57 -7.48 -4.67
CA TYR A 109 2.02 -8.61 -3.97
C TYR A 109 1.45 -9.62 -4.96
N GLU A 110 1.88 -10.86 -4.82
CA GLU A 110 1.30 -12.00 -5.50
C GLU A 110 0.53 -12.82 -4.48
N ARG A 111 -0.63 -13.34 -4.89
CA ARG A 111 -1.48 -14.17 -4.03
C ARG A 111 -0.68 -15.30 -3.37
N GLY A 112 -0.90 -15.53 -2.08
CA GLY A 112 -0.20 -16.55 -1.29
C GLY A 112 1.27 -16.24 -0.98
N ARG A 113 1.77 -15.04 -1.33
CA ARG A 113 3.12 -14.61 -0.95
C ARG A 113 3.21 -14.43 0.57
N GLU A 114 4.16 -15.13 1.17
CA GLU A 114 4.45 -15.00 2.61
C GLU A 114 5.02 -13.61 2.92
N ILE A 115 4.44 -12.93 3.91
CA ILE A 115 4.94 -11.67 4.45
C ILE A 115 5.79 -11.97 5.69
N ASN A 116 7.05 -12.32 5.44
CA ASN A 116 8.04 -12.51 6.50
C ASN A 116 8.65 -11.17 6.97
N LYS A 117 9.51 -11.24 8.00
CA LYS A 117 10.16 -10.07 8.60
C LYS A 117 10.95 -9.24 7.59
N ASP A 118 11.66 -9.85 6.64
CA ASP A 118 12.42 -9.13 5.62
C ASP A 118 11.51 -8.39 4.63
N THR A 119 10.39 -9.01 4.27
CA THR A 119 9.39 -8.41 3.37
C THR A 119 8.68 -7.26 4.07
N ASP A 120 8.25 -7.42 5.33
CA ASP A 120 7.69 -6.32 6.12
C ASP A 120 8.67 -5.16 6.29
N ASN A 121 9.95 -5.44 6.60
CA ASN A 121 10.96 -4.40 6.68
C ASN A 121 11.13 -3.65 5.36
N THR A 122 11.01 -4.34 4.23
CA THR A 122 11.08 -3.73 2.90
C THR A 122 9.88 -2.81 2.66
N ILE A 123 8.67 -3.27 2.97
CA ILE A 123 7.43 -2.49 2.87
C ILE A 123 7.52 -1.25 3.76
N ARG A 124 7.86 -1.41 5.05
CA ARG A 124 7.96 -0.31 6.01
C ARG A 124 9.01 0.70 5.61
N ARG A 125 10.17 0.27 5.12
CA ARG A 125 11.21 1.18 4.63
C ARG A 125 10.72 1.98 3.43
N ALA A 126 10.03 1.37 2.48
CA ALA A 126 9.50 2.09 1.32
C ALA A 126 8.49 3.17 1.76
N LEU A 127 7.63 2.88 2.74
CA LEU A 127 6.62 3.80 3.26
C LEU A 127 7.18 4.94 4.13
N ASP A 128 8.34 4.75 4.76
CA ASP A 128 9.01 5.75 5.59
C ASP A 128 9.79 6.79 4.75
N ILE A 129 9.94 6.57 3.43
CA ILE A 129 10.63 7.52 2.55
C ILE A 129 9.74 8.75 2.37
N PRO A 130 10.15 9.94 2.84
CA PRO A 130 9.38 11.16 2.62
C PRO A 130 9.35 11.49 1.14
N GLU A 131 8.25 12.06 0.65
CA GLU A 131 8.02 12.34 -0.78
C GLU A 131 9.17 13.12 -1.46
N ARG A 132 9.87 14.00 -0.72
CA ARG A 132 11.05 14.73 -1.23
C ARG A 132 12.26 13.84 -1.50
N ASP A 133 12.39 12.74 -0.77
CA ASP A 133 13.48 11.79 -0.87
C ASP A 133 13.05 10.52 -1.63
N ALA A 134 11.80 10.46 -2.11
CA ALA A 134 11.35 9.40 -3.00
C ALA A 134 12.25 9.40 -4.25
N PRO A 135 12.77 8.23 -4.67
CA PRO A 135 13.60 8.17 -5.85
C PRO A 135 12.86 8.79 -7.04
N ILE A 136 13.58 9.48 -7.91
CA ILE A 136 13.00 9.96 -9.17
C ILE A 136 12.66 8.71 -10.01
N PRO A 137 11.42 8.56 -10.52
CA PRO A 137 11.03 7.40 -11.31
C PRO A 137 12.03 7.15 -12.45
N PRO A 138 12.46 5.89 -12.68
CA PRO A 138 13.34 5.56 -13.80
C PRO A 138 12.67 5.96 -15.12
N GLY A 139 13.15 7.03 -15.74
CA GLY A 139 12.53 7.68 -16.91
C GLY A 139 12.50 9.21 -16.79
N SER A 140 12.23 9.74 -15.59
CA SER A 140 12.18 11.19 -15.30
C SER A 140 13.57 11.83 -15.25
N LEU A 141 14.63 11.04 -15.07
CA LEU A 141 16.03 11.47 -15.17
C LEU A 141 16.39 12.04 -16.55
N HIS A 142 15.71 11.62 -17.64
CA HIS A 142 15.96 12.14 -18.98
C HIS A 142 15.53 13.61 -19.13
N VAL A 143 14.53 14.06 -18.37
CA VAL A 143 14.04 15.45 -18.43
C VAL A 143 15.09 16.42 -17.87
N ALA A 144 15.70 16.07 -16.73
CA ALA A 144 16.76 16.88 -16.12
C ALA A 144 18.03 17.00 -17.01
N GLN A 145 18.23 16.05 -17.92
CA GLN A 145 19.35 16.04 -18.87
C GLN A 145 18.97 16.59 -20.25
N THR A 146 17.75 17.11 -20.43
CA THR A 146 17.30 17.60 -21.73
C THR A 146 18.15 18.80 -22.17
N LYS A 147 18.86 18.62 -23.28
CA LYS A 147 19.68 19.67 -23.90
C LYS A 147 18.79 20.52 -24.80
N PHE A 148 18.70 21.81 -24.51
CA PHE A 148 18.01 22.78 -25.35
C PHE A 148 19.01 23.43 -26.32
N TYR A 149 18.59 23.63 -27.58
CA TYR A 149 19.32 24.46 -28.54
C TYR A 149 18.57 25.77 -28.75
N ALA A 150 19.30 26.87 -28.94
CA ALA A 150 18.71 28.15 -29.29
C ALA A 150 18.01 28.05 -30.65
N LYS A 151 16.79 28.59 -30.75
CA LYS A 151 16.08 28.71 -32.02
C LYS A 151 16.86 29.67 -32.91
N LYS A 152 17.21 29.25 -34.13
CA LYS A 152 17.70 30.17 -35.16
C LYS A 152 16.50 30.86 -35.79
N ASP A 153 16.47 32.18 -35.71
CA ASP A 153 15.62 33.04 -36.54
C ASP A 153 16.03 32.97 -38.02
#